data_AF-A0A950A479-F1
#
_entry.id   AF-A0A950A479-F1
#
_cell.length_a   1.000
_cell.length_b   1.000
_cell.length_c   1.000
_cell.angle_alpha   90.00
_cell.angle_beta   90.00
_cell.angle_gamma   90.00
#
_symmetry.space_group_name_H-M   'P 1'
#
loop_
_entity.id
_entity.type
_entity.pdbx_description
1 polymer ?
#
loop_
_entity_poly.entity_id
_entity_poly.type
_entity_poly.pdbx_seq_one_letter_code
_entity_poly.pdbx_strand_id
1 'polypeptide(L)'
;MSGHSFAALVPTSAPRDRTAARPGEVSLRSTLHVAAAVAGALTIAAAAIALVTSVTFASAARRWLAYPFAGIAARPGEAVTIFLHNLRALAAVAGLLLVAQSPYWAGTTGGGSVHRAIRLSGQALLAAGVSANLIVVGASLGAYGSRMVRAVLPHGPVELAAYALVLALYLQGRNKPLPLRHALMVFALSISLLALAAPLETFVSV
;
A
#
# COMPACT_ATOMS: atom_id res chain seq x y z
N MET A 1 -49.28 48.11 -43.60
CA MET A 1 -48.75 48.72 -42.35
C MET A 1 -49.47 47.99 -41.22
N SER A 2 -48.87 47.22 -40.31
CA SER A 2 -47.50 47.15 -39.84
C SER A 2 -47.26 45.74 -39.28
N GLY A 3 -46.07 45.18 -39.53
CA GLY A 3 -45.67 43.87 -39.03
C GLY A 3 -45.03 43.95 -37.64
N HIS A 4 -45.19 42.88 -36.87
CA HIS A 4 -44.36 42.59 -35.71
C HIS A 4 -43.99 41.11 -35.71
N SER A 5 -42.80 40.83 -36.25
CA SER A 5 -42.12 39.54 -36.21
C SER A 5 -41.29 39.49 -34.92
N PHE A 6 -41.70 38.65 -33.96
CA PHE A 6 -40.94 38.42 -32.73
C PHE A 6 -39.89 37.34 -33.00
N ALA A 7 -38.65 37.78 -33.23
CA ALA A 7 -37.49 36.91 -33.31
C ALA A 7 -37.19 36.34 -31.91
N ALA A 8 -37.48 35.04 -31.72
CA ALA A 8 -37.08 34.31 -30.54
C ALA A 8 -35.55 34.13 -30.55
N LEU A 9 -34.86 34.87 -29.69
CA LEU A 9 -33.46 34.64 -29.35
C LEU A 9 -33.33 33.27 -28.67
N VAL A 10 -32.83 32.30 -29.41
CA VAL A 10 -32.35 31.02 -28.87
C VAL A 10 -31.07 31.29 -28.09
N PRO A 11 -30.99 31.05 -26.77
CA PRO A 11 -29.74 31.12 -26.06
C PRO A 11 -28.87 29.93 -26.47
N THR A 12 -27.83 30.20 -27.24
CA THR A 12 -26.72 29.29 -27.51
C THR A 12 -26.04 28.95 -26.19
N SER A 13 -26.41 27.80 -25.61
CA SER A 13 -25.71 27.22 -24.47
C SER A 13 -24.28 26.87 -24.90
N ALA A 14 -23.32 27.70 -24.49
CA ALA A 14 -21.91 27.42 -24.64
C ALA A 14 -21.58 26.03 -24.06
N PRO A 15 -20.69 25.25 -24.70
CA PRO A 15 -20.26 23.97 -24.16
C PRO A 15 -19.59 24.21 -22.81
N ARG A 16 -20.24 23.74 -21.74
CA ARG A 16 -19.63 23.69 -20.41
C ARG A 16 -18.38 22.82 -20.49
N ASP A 17 -17.23 23.46 -20.31
CA ASP A 17 -15.94 22.82 -20.08
C ASP A 17 -16.08 21.69 -19.04
N ARG A 18 -16.03 20.44 -19.52
CA ARG A 18 -16.03 19.22 -18.70
C ARG A 18 -14.61 18.90 -18.21
N THR A 19 -13.96 19.84 -17.53
CA THR A 19 -12.62 19.62 -16.94
C THR A 19 -12.52 20.03 -15.48
N ALA A 20 -13.62 20.44 -14.86
CA ALA A 20 -13.73 20.44 -13.40
C ALA A 20 -13.91 18.98 -12.92
N ALA A 21 -12.83 18.36 -12.48
CA ALA A 21 -12.86 17.06 -11.79
C ALA A 21 -13.96 17.09 -10.72
N ARG A 22 -14.88 16.13 -10.76
CA ARG A 22 -16.00 16.07 -9.82
C ARG A 22 -15.42 15.95 -8.40
N PRO A 23 -15.78 16.83 -7.45
CA PRO A 23 -15.39 16.67 -6.06
C PRO A 23 -15.91 15.32 -5.55
N GLY A 24 -14.98 14.38 -5.34
CA GLY A 24 -15.29 13.00 -4.94
C GLY A 24 -14.58 11.91 -5.75
N GLU A 25 -13.98 12.22 -6.90
CA GLU A 25 -13.20 11.22 -7.64
C GLU A 25 -11.88 10.89 -6.92
N VAL A 26 -11.75 9.62 -6.52
CA VAL A 26 -10.49 9.08 -6.02
C VAL A 26 -9.49 9.09 -7.17
N SER A 27 -8.44 9.92 -7.05
CA SER A 27 -7.42 10.09 -8.07
C SER A 27 -6.13 9.35 -7.71
N LEU A 28 -5.36 8.93 -8.72
CA LEU A 28 -4.04 8.33 -8.52
C LEU A 28 -3.12 9.24 -7.70
N ARG A 29 -3.11 10.54 -7.99
CA ARG A 29 -2.34 11.53 -7.22
C ARG A 29 -2.67 11.50 -5.73
N SER A 30 -3.97 11.45 -5.38
CA SER A 30 -4.39 11.36 -3.98
C SER A 30 -3.93 10.05 -3.33
N THR A 31 -3.97 8.92 -4.07
CA THR A 31 -3.45 7.63 -3.59
C THR A 31 -1.95 7.68 -3.36
N LEU A 32 -1.18 8.27 -4.29
CA LEU A 32 0.26 8.43 -4.15
C LEU A 32 0.64 9.30 -2.94
N HIS A 33 -0.09 10.38 -2.67
CA HIS A 33 0.16 11.20 -1.48
C HIS A 33 -0.07 10.43 -0.18
N VAL A 34 -1.16 9.67 -0.08
CA VAL A 34 -1.43 8.83 1.10
C VAL A 34 -0.38 7.71 1.20
N ALA A 35 0.01 7.09 0.09
CA ALA A 35 1.05 6.08 0.06
C ALA A 35 2.40 6.65 0.54
N ALA A 36 2.79 7.82 0.07
CA ALA A 36 4.00 8.49 0.53
C ALA A 36 3.97 8.79 2.03
N ALA A 37 2.83 9.25 2.56
CA ALA A 37 2.65 9.47 4.00
C ALA A 37 2.75 8.16 4.81
N VAL A 38 2.12 7.08 4.33
CA VAL A 38 2.21 5.75 4.94
C VAL A 38 3.66 5.25 4.92
N ALA A 39 4.33 5.30 3.77
CA ALA A 39 5.72 4.89 3.64
C ALA A 39 6.63 5.70 4.58
N GLY A 40 6.46 7.03 4.64
CA GLY A 40 7.20 7.89 5.57
C GLY A 40 6.97 7.51 7.03
N ALA A 41 5.72 7.29 7.44
CA ALA A 41 5.39 6.88 8.80
C ALA A 41 6.01 5.52 9.17
N LEU A 42 5.93 4.53 8.26
CA LEU A 42 6.53 3.20 8.44
C LEU A 42 8.06 3.28 8.54
N THR A 43 8.70 4.09 7.69
CA THR A 43 10.15 4.31 7.73
C THR A 43 10.59 4.95 9.04
N ILE A 44 9.88 5.99 9.51
CA ILE A 44 10.18 6.64 10.80
C ILE A 44 10.02 5.65 11.96
N ALA A 45 8.95 4.85 11.96
CA ALA A 45 8.73 3.83 12.98
C ALA A 45 9.84 2.77 12.99
N ALA A 46 10.22 2.24 11.81
CA ALA A 46 11.32 1.30 11.69
C ALA A 46 12.65 1.89 12.16
N ALA A 47 12.95 3.15 11.82
CA ALA A 47 14.14 3.86 12.26
C ALA A 47 14.18 4.06 13.77
N ALA A 48 13.05 4.40 14.40
CA ALA A 48 12.93 4.52 15.85
C ALA A 48 13.19 3.17 16.55
N ILE A 49 12.60 2.09 16.06
CA ILE A 49 12.84 0.73 16.58
C ILE A 49 14.31 0.33 16.38
N ALA A 50 14.91 0.68 15.25
CA ALA A 50 16.32 0.43 14.98
C ALA A 50 17.23 1.18 15.96
N LEU A 51 16.94 2.45 16.23
CA LEU A 51 17.68 3.26 17.20
C LEU A 51 17.57 2.67 18.62
N VAL A 52 16.36 2.33 19.06
CA VAL A 52 16.16 1.69 20.37
C VAL A 52 16.92 0.36 20.44
N THR A 53 16.80 -0.48 19.42
CA THR A 53 17.47 -1.78 19.39
C THR A 53 18.98 -1.64 19.42
N SER A 54 19.54 -0.70 18.65
CA SER A 54 21.00 -0.50 18.55
C SER A 54 21.62 -0.06 19.89
N VAL A 55 20.92 0.78 20.66
CA VAL A 55 21.43 1.30 21.94
C VAL A 55 21.12 0.42 23.15
N THR A 56 20.06 -0.41 23.12
CA THR A 56 19.62 -1.15 24.32
C THR A 56 19.88 -2.66 24.28
N PHE A 57 19.65 -3.35 23.16
CA PHE A 57 19.69 -4.83 23.15
C PHE A 57 20.17 -5.45 21.83
N ALA A 58 21.02 -4.77 21.06
CA ALA A 58 21.56 -5.25 19.79
C ALA A 58 22.11 -6.69 19.85
N SER A 59 22.88 -7.02 20.89
CA SER A 59 23.43 -8.37 21.05
C SER A 59 22.37 -9.45 21.28
N ALA A 60 21.30 -9.14 22.03
CA ALA A 60 20.19 -10.07 22.19
C ALA A 60 19.43 -10.23 20.88
N ALA A 61 19.10 -9.11 20.21
CA ALA A 61 18.45 -9.14 18.91
C ALA A 61 19.23 -9.96 17.88
N ARG A 62 20.57 -9.85 17.82
CA ARG A 62 21.39 -10.69 16.93
C ARG A 62 21.28 -12.19 17.22
N ARG A 63 21.16 -12.59 18.48
CA ARG A 63 20.97 -14.01 18.86
C ARG A 63 19.61 -14.54 18.45
N TRP A 64 18.57 -13.72 18.60
CA TRP A 64 17.20 -14.09 18.24
C TRP A 64 16.99 -14.11 16.72
N LEU A 65 17.52 -13.10 16.01
CA LEU A 65 17.34 -12.96 14.57
C LEU A 65 18.28 -13.86 13.76
N ALA A 66 19.50 -14.10 14.26
CA ALA A 66 20.47 -15.04 13.71
C ALA A 66 20.71 -14.93 12.20
N TYR A 67 20.63 -13.73 11.61
CA TYR A 67 20.86 -13.54 10.17
C TYR A 67 22.28 -13.99 9.78
N PRO A 68 22.41 -14.94 8.83
CA PRO A 68 23.71 -15.50 8.46
C PRO A 68 24.52 -14.61 7.51
N PHE A 69 23.89 -13.67 6.80
CA PHE A 69 24.51 -12.85 5.73
C PHE A 69 25.32 -13.63 4.68
N ALA A 70 25.07 -14.93 4.52
CA ALA A 70 25.77 -15.79 3.56
C ALA A 70 25.32 -15.58 2.10
N GLY A 71 24.49 -14.56 1.85
CA GLY A 71 23.78 -14.35 0.59
C GLY A 71 22.64 -15.35 0.39
N ILE A 72 21.71 -15.00 -0.49
CA ILE A 72 20.69 -15.92 -1.01
C ILE A 72 21.27 -16.54 -2.29
N ALA A 73 21.03 -17.83 -2.52
CA ALA A 73 21.44 -18.45 -3.78
C ALA A 73 20.75 -17.76 -4.96
N ALA A 74 21.53 -17.18 -5.87
CA ALA A 74 21.06 -16.42 -7.02
C ALA A 74 20.35 -17.32 -8.06
N ARG A 75 19.14 -17.80 -7.73
CA ARG A 75 18.35 -18.74 -8.52
C ARG A 75 16.97 -18.14 -8.80
N PRO A 76 16.44 -18.22 -10.04
CA PRO A 76 15.11 -17.72 -10.36
C PRO A 76 13.99 -18.28 -9.47
N GLY A 77 14.10 -19.54 -9.04
CA GLY A 77 13.12 -20.16 -8.14
C GLY A 77 13.03 -19.49 -6.76
N GLU A 78 14.12 -18.87 -6.31
CA GLU A 78 14.15 -18.15 -5.04
C GLU A 78 13.44 -16.79 -5.15
N ALA A 79 13.68 -16.07 -6.25
CA ALA A 79 12.95 -14.84 -6.57
C ALA A 79 11.43 -15.08 -6.63
N VAL A 80 10.99 -16.20 -7.22
CA VAL A 80 9.56 -16.58 -7.24
C VAL A 80 9.04 -16.83 -5.82
N THR A 81 9.82 -17.48 -4.96
CA THR A 81 9.44 -17.76 -3.58
C THR A 81 9.28 -16.48 -2.77
N ILE A 82 10.24 -15.55 -2.88
CA ILE A 82 10.21 -14.21 -2.29
C ILE A 82 8.97 -13.45 -2.79
N PHE A 83 8.76 -13.42 -4.11
CA PHE A 83 7.60 -12.77 -4.71
C PHE A 83 6.28 -13.34 -4.16
N LEU A 84 6.11 -14.66 -4.13
CA LEU A 84 4.89 -15.30 -3.62
C LEU A 84 4.67 -15.06 -2.13
N HIS A 85 5.74 -15.02 -1.34
CA HIS A 85 5.67 -14.65 0.07
C HIS A 85 5.10 -13.23 0.23
N ASN A 86 5.69 -12.26 -0.48
CA ASN A 86 5.26 -10.86 -0.44
C ASN A 86 3.84 -10.66 -1.00
N LEU A 87 3.48 -11.40 -2.05
CA LEU A 87 2.16 -11.36 -2.67
C LEU A 87 1.05 -11.82 -1.70
N ARG A 88 1.33 -12.77 -0.79
CA ARG A 88 0.34 -13.19 0.23
C ARG A 88 -0.03 -12.07 1.18
N ALA A 89 0.95 -11.27 1.63
CA ALA A 89 0.68 -10.11 2.48
C ALA A 89 -0.16 -9.06 1.73
N LEU A 90 0.15 -8.81 0.45
CA LEU A 90 -0.64 -7.92 -0.40
C LEU A 90 -2.09 -8.44 -0.56
N ALA A 91 -2.24 -9.75 -0.80
CA ALA A 91 -3.54 -10.40 -0.93
C ALA A 91 -4.39 -10.31 0.35
N ALA A 92 -3.75 -10.34 1.54
CA ALA A 92 -4.46 -10.13 2.79
C ALA A 92 -5.06 -8.72 2.89
N VAL A 93 -4.31 -7.68 2.49
CA VAL A 93 -4.84 -6.31 2.45
C VAL A 93 -5.93 -6.17 1.38
N ALA A 94 -5.74 -6.80 0.22
CA ALA A 94 -6.73 -6.82 -0.84
C ALA A 94 -8.04 -7.48 -0.37
N GLY A 95 -7.96 -8.63 0.31
CA GLY A 95 -9.11 -9.32 0.90
C GLY A 95 -9.84 -8.44 1.92
N LEU A 96 -9.11 -7.73 2.78
CA LEU A 96 -9.72 -6.79 3.72
C LEU A 96 -10.39 -5.60 3.01
N LEU A 97 -9.85 -5.14 1.89
CA LEU A 97 -10.50 -4.15 1.05
C LEU A 97 -11.79 -4.70 0.42
N LEU A 98 -11.78 -5.93 -0.11
CA LEU A 98 -12.98 -6.58 -0.65
C LEU A 98 -14.07 -6.69 0.42
N VAL A 99 -13.69 -7.10 1.63
CA VAL A 99 -14.60 -7.08 2.78
C VAL A 99 -15.14 -5.67 2.95
N ALA A 100 -14.30 -4.63 3.04
CA ALA A 100 -14.78 -3.26 3.25
C ALA A 100 -15.64 -2.70 2.10
N GLN A 101 -15.47 -3.18 0.87
CA GLN A 101 -16.25 -2.74 -0.30
C GLN A 101 -17.59 -3.47 -0.46
N SER A 102 -17.74 -4.67 0.12
CA SER A 102 -18.92 -5.51 -0.10
C SER A 102 -20.27 -4.86 0.22
N PRO A 103 -20.44 -3.98 1.24
CA PRO A 103 -21.71 -3.32 1.50
C PRO A 103 -22.15 -2.41 0.35
N TYR A 104 -21.21 -1.72 -0.28
CA TYR A 104 -21.48 -0.80 -1.39
C TYR A 104 -21.94 -1.56 -2.64
N TRP A 105 -21.37 -2.73 -2.89
CA TRP A 105 -21.81 -3.60 -4.00
C TRP A 105 -23.19 -4.21 -3.75
N ALA A 106 -23.53 -4.47 -2.48
CA ALA A 106 -24.86 -4.91 -2.07
C ALA A 106 -25.90 -3.76 -2.00
N GLY A 107 -25.51 -2.51 -2.30
CA GLY A 107 -26.40 -1.35 -2.20
C GLY A 107 -26.75 -0.95 -0.75
N THR A 108 -25.98 -1.42 0.24
CA THR A 108 -26.20 -1.14 1.66
C THR A 108 -25.21 -0.10 2.18
N THR A 109 -25.68 0.83 3.01
CA THR A 109 -24.82 1.83 3.66
C THR A 109 -24.24 1.27 4.95
N GLY A 110 -22.96 0.86 4.91
CA GLY A 110 -22.15 0.62 6.12
C GLY A 110 -22.12 -0.81 6.68
N GLY A 111 -22.94 -1.73 6.16
CA GLY A 111 -22.99 -3.13 6.58
C GLY A 111 -23.53 -3.34 8.01
N GLY A 112 -24.07 -4.53 8.28
CA GLY A 112 -24.58 -4.89 9.62
C GLY A 112 -23.48 -5.06 10.68
N SER A 113 -23.88 -5.39 11.91
CA SER A 113 -22.97 -5.60 13.06
C SER A 113 -21.89 -6.66 12.79
N VAL A 114 -22.25 -7.78 12.14
CA VAL A 114 -21.32 -8.85 11.76
C VAL A 114 -20.26 -8.35 10.79
N HIS A 115 -20.66 -7.59 9.77
CA HIS A 115 -19.73 -7.00 8.82
C HIS A 115 -18.73 -6.06 9.51
N ARG A 116 -19.22 -5.22 10.42
CA ARG A 116 -18.38 -4.33 11.23
C ARG A 116 -17.39 -5.13 12.08
N ALA A 117 -17.83 -6.22 12.72
CA ALA A 117 -16.97 -7.08 13.51
C ALA A 117 -15.85 -7.70 12.66
N ILE A 118 -16.18 -8.29 11.50
CA ILE A 118 -15.18 -8.86 10.57
C ILE A 118 -14.16 -7.79 10.14
N ARG A 119 -14.64 -6.60 9.78
CA ARG A 119 -13.77 -5.49 9.36
C ARG A 119 -12.82 -5.05 10.48
N LEU A 120 -13.32 -4.92 11.71
CA LEU A 120 -12.50 -4.54 12.87
C LEU A 120 -11.46 -5.61 13.20
N SER A 121 -11.86 -6.89 13.20
CA SER A 121 -10.92 -8.00 13.40
C SER A 121 -9.84 -8.01 12.32
N GLY A 122 -10.22 -7.82 11.06
CA GLY A 122 -9.26 -7.72 9.96
C GLY A 122 -8.32 -6.50 10.08
N GLN A 123 -8.82 -5.36 10.57
CA GLN A 123 -7.98 -4.19 10.85
C GLN A 123 -7.00 -4.45 11.99
N ALA A 124 -7.44 -5.12 13.06
CA ALA A 124 -6.57 -5.50 14.18
C ALA A 124 -5.48 -6.47 13.72
N LEU A 125 -5.84 -7.49 12.92
CA LEU A 125 -4.88 -8.45 12.35
C LEU A 125 -3.89 -7.76 11.41
N LEU A 126 -4.36 -6.86 10.55
CA LEU A 126 -3.50 -6.08 9.67
C LEU A 126 -2.53 -5.20 10.47
N ALA A 127 -3.02 -4.48 11.48
CA ALA A 127 -2.19 -3.65 12.34
C ALA A 127 -1.14 -4.48 13.09
N ALA A 128 -1.53 -5.65 13.62
CA ALA A 128 -0.61 -6.57 14.28
C ALA A 128 0.47 -7.09 13.30
N GLY A 129 0.08 -7.50 12.09
CA GLY A 129 1.01 -7.97 11.06
C GLY A 129 1.98 -6.90 10.59
N VAL A 130 1.51 -5.67 10.36
CA VAL A 130 2.38 -4.53 10.03
C VAL A 130 3.34 -4.21 11.18
N SER A 131 2.83 -4.19 12.42
CA SER A 131 3.66 -3.92 13.61
C SER A 131 4.74 -4.97 13.81
N ALA A 132 4.40 -6.26 13.67
CA ALA A 132 5.35 -7.35 13.77
C ALA A 132 6.46 -7.23 12.71
N ASN A 133 6.11 -6.95 11.46
CA ASN A 133 7.09 -6.73 10.40
C ASN A 133 8.00 -5.51 10.69
N LEU A 134 7.42 -4.39 11.15
CA LEU A 134 8.21 -3.21 11.54
C LEU A 134 9.17 -3.51 12.68
N ILE A 135 8.75 -4.28 13.68
CA ILE A 135 9.60 -4.69 14.79
C ILE A 135 10.77 -5.53 14.28
N VAL A 136 10.51 -6.54 13.44
CA VAL A 136 11.56 -7.40 12.87
C VAL A 136 12.52 -6.58 12.01
N VAL A 137 12.02 -5.78 11.06
CA VAL A 137 12.85 -4.96 10.17
C VAL A 137 13.65 -3.93 10.95
N GLY A 138 13.00 -3.18 11.84
CA GLY A 138 13.66 -2.17 12.69
C GLY A 138 14.72 -2.80 13.59
N ALA A 139 14.38 -3.88 14.30
CA ALA A 139 15.34 -4.57 15.16
C ALA A 139 16.53 -5.12 14.37
N SER A 140 16.29 -5.64 13.16
CA SER A 140 17.35 -6.10 12.25
C SER A 140 18.28 -4.96 11.84
N LEU A 141 17.73 -3.82 11.41
CA LEU A 141 18.51 -2.63 11.07
C LEU A 141 19.33 -2.13 12.27
N GLY A 142 18.73 -2.09 13.46
CA GLY A 142 19.41 -1.67 14.68
C GLY A 142 20.50 -2.62 15.16
N ALA A 143 20.26 -3.92 15.06
CA ALA A 143 21.16 -4.96 15.54
C ALA A 143 22.40 -5.17 14.64
N TYR A 144 22.23 -4.98 13.33
CA TYR A 144 23.26 -5.27 12.32
C TYR A 144 23.78 -4.04 11.57
N GLY A 145 23.13 -2.87 11.72
CA GLY A 145 23.58 -1.58 11.21
C GLY A 145 23.81 -1.57 9.70
N SER A 146 24.97 -1.07 9.27
CA SER A 146 25.32 -0.87 7.86
C SER A 146 25.33 -2.16 7.03
N ARG A 147 25.50 -3.33 7.64
CA ARG A 147 25.41 -4.62 6.94
C ARG A 147 23.97 -4.89 6.50
N MET A 148 23.01 -4.71 7.40
CA MET A 148 21.59 -4.90 7.07
C MET A 148 21.07 -3.82 6.12
N VAL A 149 21.52 -2.56 6.29
CA VAL A 149 21.17 -1.49 5.35
C VAL A 149 21.61 -1.85 3.93
N ARG A 150 22.85 -2.31 3.73
CA ARG A 150 23.33 -2.71 2.39
C ARG A 150 22.56 -3.90 1.82
N ALA A 151 22.17 -4.85 2.66
CA ALA A 151 21.37 -6.00 2.22
C ALA A 151 19.97 -5.59 1.76
N VAL A 152 19.31 -4.67 2.49
CA VAL A 152 17.90 -4.31 2.23
C VAL A 152 17.76 -3.18 1.19
N LEU A 153 18.75 -2.29 1.06
CA LEU A 153 18.65 -1.09 0.20
C LEU A 153 18.26 -1.38 -1.26
N PRO A 154 18.71 -2.47 -1.91
CA PRO A 154 18.34 -2.76 -3.30
C PRO A 154 16.84 -2.98 -3.52
N HIS A 155 16.14 -3.62 -2.57
CA HIS A 155 14.73 -4.03 -2.74
C HIS A 155 13.76 -3.36 -1.77
N GLY A 156 14.19 -3.05 -0.55
CA GLY A 156 13.35 -2.53 0.53
C GLY A 156 12.53 -1.28 0.17
N PRO A 157 13.10 -0.26 -0.50
CA PRO A 157 12.31 0.90 -0.94
C PRO A 157 11.18 0.54 -1.92
N VAL A 158 11.41 -0.45 -2.80
CA VAL A 158 10.45 -0.90 -3.81
C VAL A 158 9.32 -1.70 -3.14
N GLU A 159 9.65 -2.58 -2.20
CA GLU A 159 8.66 -3.33 -1.41
C GLU A 159 7.82 -2.39 -0.55
N LEU A 160 8.45 -1.44 0.13
CA LEU A 160 7.76 -0.44 0.92
C LEU A 160 6.78 0.37 0.07
N ALA A 161 7.18 0.79 -1.13
CA ALA A 161 6.30 1.49 -2.06
C ALA A 161 5.10 0.62 -2.46
N ALA A 162 5.32 -0.66 -2.78
CA ALA A 162 4.24 -1.60 -3.13
C ALA A 162 3.21 -1.75 -2.00
N TYR A 163 3.67 -1.98 -0.77
CA TYR A 163 2.79 -2.10 0.38
C TYR A 163 2.09 -0.80 0.74
N ALA A 164 2.80 0.34 0.67
CA ALA A 164 2.24 1.64 0.96
C ALA A 164 1.11 2.00 -0.03
N LEU A 165 1.22 1.63 -1.30
CA LEU A 165 0.15 1.83 -2.29
C LEU A 165 -1.11 1.05 -1.96
N VAL A 166 -1.00 -0.24 -1.64
CA VAL A 166 -2.16 -1.06 -1.30
C VAL A 166 -2.76 -0.65 0.05
N LEU A 167 -1.94 -0.29 1.04
CA LEU A 167 -2.44 0.27 2.30
C LEU A 167 -3.15 1.60 2.09
N ALA A 168 -2.61 2.50 1.24
CA ALA A 168 -3.28 3.75 0.90
C ALA A 168 -4.63 3.51 0.22
N LEU A 169 -4.69 2.57 -0.73
CA LEU A 169 -5.94 2.15 -1.37
C LEU A 169 -6.96 1.64 -0.33
N TYR A 170 -6.51 0.79 0.60
CA TYR A 170 -7.34 0.30 1.70
C TYR A 170 -7.87 1.43 2.58
N LEU A 171 -6.99 2.34 3.03
CA LEU A 171 -7.36 3.47 3.89
C LEU A 171 -8.35 4.42 3.21
N GLN A 172 -8.20 4.63 1.90
CA GLN A 172 -9.13 5.43 1.11
C GLN A 172 -10.46 4.71 0.90
N GLY A 173 -10.45 3.41 0.62
CA GLY A 173 -11.67 2.65 0.30
C GLY A 173 -12.46 2.17 1.51
N ARG A 174 -11.86 2.03 2.70
CA ARG A 174 -12.55 1.37 3.81
C ARG A 174 -13.86 2.02 4.28
N ASN A 175 -14.06 3.31 3.96
CA ASN A 175 -15.23 4.10 4.38
C ASN A 175 -15.99 4.75 3.21
N LYS A 176 -15.63 4.45 1.95
CA LYS A 176 -16.29 5.01 0.77
C LYS A 176 -16.16 4.07 -0.43
N PRO A 177 -17.10 4.11 -1.38
CA PRO A 177 -17.00 3.30 -2.59
C PRO A 177 -15.75 3.69 -3.39
N LEU A 178 -15.03 2.69 -3.89
CA LEU A 178 -13.91 2.88 -4.81
C LEU A 178 -14.29 2.49 -6.25
N PRO A 179 -13.88 3.28 -7.25
CA PRO A 179 -13.97 2.85 -8.65
C PRO A 179 -13.12 1.59 -8.89
N LEU A 180 -13.71 0.54 -9.48
CA LEU A 180 -13.01 -0.73 -9.74
C LEU A 180 -11.75 -0.53 -10.58
N ARG A 181 -11.82 0.30 -11.63
CA ARG A 181 -10.66 0.64 -12.47
C ARG A 181 -9.50 1.21 -11.67
N HIS A 182 -9.78 2.07 -10.70
CA HIS A 182 -8.76 2.65 -9.83
C HIS A 182 -8.12 1.61 -8.93
N ALA A 183 -8.93 0.74 -8.30
CA ALA A 183 -8.43 -0.34 -7.47
C ALA A 183 -7.55 -1.31 -8.26
N LEU A 184 -8.00 -1.77 -9.44
CA LEU A 184 -7.24 -2.66 -10.32
C LEU A 184 -5.91 -2.04 -10.75
N MET A 185 -5.91 -0.76 -11.12
CA MET A 185 -4.68 -0.04 -11.49
C MET A 185 -3.67 0.00 -10.33
N VAL A 186 -4.11 0.33 -9.11
CA VAL A 186 -3.22 0.40 -7.95
C VAL A 186 -2.72 -1.00 -7.55
N PHE A 187 -3.55 -2.04 -7.62
CA PHE A 187 -3.11 -3.42 -7.42
C PHE A 187 -2.08 -3.85 -8.46
N ALA A 188 -2.32 -3.57 -9.74
CA ALA A 188 -1.39 -3.88 -10.81
C ALA A 188 -0.02 -3.21 -10.57
N LEU A 189 -0.02 -1.90 -10.26
CA LEU A 189 1.22 -1.18 -9.92
C LEU A 189 1.95 -1.81 -8.73
N SER A 190 1.22 -2.18 -7.68
CA SER A 190 1.81 -2.75 -6.47
C SER A 190 2.39 -4.15 -6.73
N ILE A 191 1.70 -4.99 -7.50
CA ILE A 191 2.18 -6.31 -7.92
C ILE A 191 3.43 -6.16 -8.81
N SER A 192 3.43 -5.21 -9.74
CA SER A 192 4.60 -4.92 -10.59
C SER A 192 5.81 -4.49 -9.78
N LEU A 193 5.62 -3.67 -8.74
CA LEU A 193 6.70 -3.29 -7.82
C LEU A 193 7.23 -4.50 -7.04
N LEU A 194 6.37 -5.38 -6.53
CA LEU A 194 6.83 -6.62 -5.87
C LEU A 194 7.58 -7.55 -6.83
N ALA A 195 7.10 -7.66 -8.08
CA ALA A 195 7.76 -8.45 -9.11
C ALA A 195 9.15 -7.88 -9.48
N LEU A 196 9.35 -6.57 -9.33
CA LEU A 196 10.65 -5.92 -9.50
C LEU A 196 11.54 -6.07 -8.27
N ALA A 197 10.98 -6.02 -7.06
CA ALA A 197 11.72 -6.16 -5.81
C ALA A 197 12.36 -7.56 -5.65
N ALA A 198 11.63 -8.61 -6.00
CA ALA A 198 12.11 -9.99 -5.84
C ALA A 198 13.43 -10.32 -6.56
N PRO A 199 13.64 -9.96 -7.85
CA PRO A 199 14.93 -10.12 -8.50
C PRO A 199 16.01 -9.19 -7.93
N LEU A 200 15.67 -7.99 -7.44
CA LEU A 200 16.63 -7.11 -6.77
C LEU A 200 17.17 -7.76 -5.49
N GLU A 201 16.29 -8.38 -4.69
CA GLU A 201 16.69 -9.16 -3.52
C GLU A 201 17.57 -10.36 -3.90
N THR A 202 17.20 -11.08 -4.96
CA THR A 202 17.87 -12.34 -5.34
C THR A 202 19.23 -12.13 -6.03
N PHE A 203 19.37 -11.10 -6.87
CA PHE A 203 20.53 -10.96 -7.77
C PHE A 203 21.44 -9.78 -7.44
N VAL A 204 20.96 -8.77 -6.70
CA VAL A 204 21.74 -7.56 -6.40
C VAL A 204 22.24 -7.54 -4.96
N SER A 205 21.58 -8.26 -4.06
CA SER A 205 21.87 -8.25 -2.62
C SER A 205 22.92 -9.29 -2.19
N VAL A 206 23.72 -9.79 -3.15
CA VAL A 206 24.79 -10.79 -2.96
C VAL A 206 26.11 -10.13 -2.56
#